data_AF-A0AAD2YRC4-F1
#
_entry.id   AF-A0AAD2YRC4-F1
#
_cell.length_a   1.000
_cell.length_b   1.000
_cell.length_c   1.000
_cell.angle_alpha   90.00
_cell.angle_beta   90.00
_cell.angle_gamma   90.00
#
_symmetry.space_group_name_H-M   'P 1'
#
loop_
_entity.id
_entity.type
_entity.pdbx_description
1 polymer ?
#
loop_
_entity_poly.entity_id
_entity_poly.type
_entity_poly.pdbx_seq_one_letter_code
_entity_poly.pdbx_strand_id
1 'polypeptide(L)' 'MSNFDNDYDDDDLEDDSSPFDCETCGGSGYDPQDGGQCEDCYGTGDRREAE' A
#
# COMPACT_ATOMS: atom_id res chain seq x y z
N MET A 1 30.70 23.85 9.33
CA MET A 1 30.43 23.07 8.10
C MET A 1 30.08 21.66 8.53
N SER A 2 29.13 21.06 7.81
CA SER A 2 28.29 19.89 8.14
C SER A 2 26.93 20.31 8.71
N ASN A 3 25.99 20.45 7.77
CA ASN A 3 24.57 20.64 7.98
C ASN A 3 24.01 19.35 8.60
N PHE A 4 23.29 19.49 9.70
CA PHE A 4 22.46 18.41 10.22
C PHE A 4 21.16 18.48 9.44
N ASP A 5 21.16 17.90 8.24
CA ASP A 5 19.95 17.63 7.47
C ASP A 5 19.16 16.60 8.30
N ASN A 6 18.32 17.14 9.17
CA ASN A 6 17.30 16.39 9.85
C ASN A 6 16.26 16.12 8.77
N ASP A 7 16.43 14.98 8.09
CA ASP A 7 15.40 14.34 7.29
C ASP A 7 14.26 13.96 8.27
N TYR A 8 13.57 14.98 8.78
CA TYR A 8 12.16 14.89 9.04
C TYR A 8 11.55 14.64 7.67
N ASP A 9 11.57 13.37 7.30
CA ASP A 9 10.60 12.71 6.47
C ASP A 9 9.25 12.89 7.19
N ASP A 10 8.78 14.14 7.17
CA ASP A 10 7.39 14.55 7.26
C ASP A 10 6.72 14.08 5.96
N ASP A 11 6.88 12.78 5.67
CA ASP A 11 5.92 12.04 4.91
C ASP A 11 4.68 12.16 5.76
N ASP A 12 3.91 13.19 5.43
CA ASP A 12 2.46 13.18 5.47
C ASP A 12 2.05 11.74 5.14
N LEU A 13 1.88 10.92 6.18
CA LEU A 13 1.07 9.72 6.11
C LEU A 13 -0.36 10.24 5.92
N GLU A 14 -0.61 10.99 4.83
CA GLU A 14 -1.78 10.72 4.03
C GLU A 14 -1.76 9.22 3.93
N ASP A 15 -2.66 8.61 4.68
CA ASP A 15 -3.01 7.21 4.57
C ASP A 15 -3.40 7.04 3.09
N ASP A 16 -2.40 6.84 2.24
CA ASP A 16 -2.52 6.57 0.79
C ASP A 16 -3.20 5.20 0.59
N SER A 17 -3.55 4.55 1.70
CA SER A 17 -4.69 3.65 1.82
C SER A 17 -5.95 4.37 1.33
N SER A 18 -6.16 4.35 0.01
CA SER A 18 -7.44 4.81 -0.52
C SER A 18 -8.54 3.98 0.17
N PRO A 19 -9.76 4.53 0.37
CA PRO A 19 -10.86 3.75 0.95
C PRO A 19 -11.28 2.57 0.05
N PHE A 20 -10.60 2.37 -1.08
CA PHE A 20 -10.79 1.28 -2.00
C PHE A 20 -9.62 0.29 -2.00
N ASP A 21 -8.58 0.55 -1.22
CA ASP A 21 -7.47 -0.38 -1.10
C ASP A 21 -7.96 -1.69 -0.51
N CYS A 22 -7.45 -2.77 -1.06
CA CYS A 22 -7.75 -4.10 -0.58
C CYS A 22 -7.01 -4.33 0.74
N GLU A 23 -7.74 -4.22 1.85
CA GLU A 23 -7.22 -4.38 3.22
C GLU A 23 -6.49 -5.72 3.40
N THR A 24 -6.93 -6.78 2.71
CA THR A 24 -6.35 -8.13 2.79
C THR A 24 -4.87 -8.15 2.37
N CYS A 25 -4.47 -7.28 1.44
CA CYS A 25 -3.10 -7.17 0.95
C CYS A 25 -2.46 -5.79 1.18
N GLY A 26 -3.11 -4.93 1.96
CA GLY A 26 -2.68 -3.56 2.23
C GLY A 26 -2.44 -2.75 0.96
N GLY A 27 -3.35 -2.85 -0.03
CA GLY A 27 -3.24 -2.09 -1.28
C GLY A 27 -2.19 -2.60 -2.28
N SER A 28 -1.41 -3.64 -1.94
CA SER A 28 -0.30 -4.10 -2.78
C SER A 28 -0.72 -5.01 -3.95
N GLY A 29 -1.92 -5.60 -3.87
CA GLY A 29 -2.37 -6.65 -4.79
C GLY A 29 -1.65 -7.99 -4.61
N TYR A 30 -0.75 -8.12 -3.64
CA TYR A 30 0.06 -9.32 -3.46
C TYR A 30 -0.18 -9.95 -2.10
N ASP A 31 -0.41 -11.28 -2.09
CA ASP A 31 -0.47 -12.05 -0.85
C ASP A 31 0.86 -12.81 -0.65
N PRO A 32 1.70 -12.41 0.34
CA PRO A 32 2.95 -13.09 0.63
C PRO A 32 2.79 -14.47 1.27
N GLN A 33 1.60 -14.82 1.79
CA GLN A 33 1.32 -16.13 2.40
C GLN A 33 1.08 -17.19 1.33
N ASP A 34 0.29 -16.84 0.30
CA ASP A 34 0.08 -17.68 -0.87
C ASP A 34 1.20 -17.54 -1.91
N GLY A 35 2.05 -16.52 -1.76
CA GLY A 35 3.17 -16.23 -2.66
C GLY A 35 2.71 -15.73 -4.03
N GLY A 36 1.49 -15.22 -4.12
CA GLY A 36 0.79 -14.94 -5.36
C GLY A 36 -0.01 -13.63 -5.31
N GLN A 37 -0.87 -13.47 -6.31
CA GLN A 37 -1.78 -12.33 -6.40
C GLN A 37 -2.88 -12.46 -5.34
N CYS A 38 -3.18 -11.37 -4.63
CA CYS A 38 -4.24 -11.34 -3.63
C CYS A 38 -5.59 -11.57 -4.31
N GLU A 39 -6.29 -12.64 -3.93
CA GLU A 39 -7.52 -13.09 -4.58
C GLU A 39 -8.66 -12.07 -4.44
N ASP A 40 -8.74 -11.39 -3.30
CA ASP A 40 -9.79 -10.41 -2.98
C ASP A 40 -9.76 -9.16 -3.86
N CYS A 41 -8.64 -8.89 -4.52
CA CYS A 41 -8.47 -7.78 -5.45
C CYS A 41 -7.83 -8.20 -6.78
N TYR A 42 -7.82 -9.49 -7.10
CA TYR A 42 -7.28 -10.03 -8.35
C TYR A 42 -5.85 -9.56 -8.71
N GLY A 43 -5.02 -9.24 -7.73
CA GLY A 43 -3.67 -8.75 -8.00
C GLY A 43 -3.51 -7.24 -8.14
N THR A 44 -4.59 -6.45 -8.07
CA THR A 44 -4.55 -5.01 -8.35
C THR A 44 -4.25 -4.16 -7.12
N GLY A 45 -4.59 -4.66 -5.95
CA GLY A 45 -4.53 -3.89 -4.70
C GLY A 45 -5.73 -2.98 -4.47
N ASP A 46 -6.64 -2.84 -5.42
CA ASP A 46 -7.86 -2.03 -5.32
C ASP A 46 -9.10 -2.93 -5.43
N ARG A 47 -9.97 -2.86 -4.43
CA ARG A 47 -11.20 -3.67 -4.34
C ARG A 47 -12.22 -3.33 -5.42
N ARG A 48 -12.20 -2.13 -6.01
CA ARG A 48 -13.12 -1.73 -7.09
C ARG A 48 -12.80 -2.39 -8.42
N GLU A 49 -11.55 -2.75 -8.63
CA GLU A 49 -11.14 -3.47 -9.84
C GLU A 49 -11.65 -4.93 -9.83
N ALA A 50 -12.15 -5.40 -8.68
CA ALA A 50 -12.80 -6.69 -8.51
C ALA A 50 -14.34 -6.65 -8.65
N GLU A 51 -14.94 -5.46 -8.83
CA GLU A 51 -16.40 -5.24 -8.91
C GLU A 51 -16.98 -5.19 -10.34
#